data_AF-A0A495CW77-F1
#
_entry.id   AF-A0A495CW77-F1
#
_cell.length_a   1.000
_cell.length_b   1.000
_cell.length_c   1.000
_cell.angle_alpha   90.00
_cell.angle_beta   90.00
_cell.angle_gamma   90.00
#
_symmetry.space_group_name_H-M   'P 1'
#
loop_
_entity.id
_entity.type
_entity.pdbx_description
1 polymer ?
#
loop_
_entity_poly.entity_id
_entity_poly.type
_entity_poly.pdbx_seq_one_letter_code
_entity_poly.pdbx_strand_id
1 'polypeptide(L)'
;MSPLLTGVVAYVLITAALSIPFMFRARSEFRQQGKWSPLTAAFSGLIMHGHFLATIALAWLDRGSLFASNMISLAIGGGLFLGGAYVIFLGRYAYGSQKRVYGLLEDELIQHGIYKRTRNPQYVGYSGMFLGAAIAAGSGLALFSALAFIAIIHVFITWVEEPHIRRTFGDTFDQYARKVGRYW
;
A
#
# COMPACT_ATOMS: atom_id res chain seq x y z
N MET A 1 1.84 0.58 28.48
CA MET A 1 2.52 0.92 27.20
C MET A 1 3.48 2.08 27.46
N SER A 2 4.67 2.08 26.86
CA SER A 2 5.62 3.19 27.03
C SER A 2 5.13 4.47 26.31
N PRO A 3 5.58 5.69 26.70
CA PRO A 3 5.21 6.92 26.00
C PRO A 3 5.53 6.88 24.50
N LEU A 4 6.65 6.26 24.13
CA LEU A 4 7.05 6.06 22.73
C LEU A 4 6.05 5.16 21.98
N LEU A 5 5.68 4.01 22.55
CA LEU A 5 4.72 3.09 21.92
C LEU A 5 3.34 3.77 21.76
N THR A 6 2.89 4.50 22.78
CA THR A 6 1.65 5.29 22.69
C THR A 6 1.71 6.32 21.57
N GLY A 7 2.85 7.03 21.42
CA GLY A 7 3.05 7.98 20.33
C GLY A 7 3.01 7.34 18.94
N VAL A 8 3.63 6.17 18.76
CA VAL A 8 3.61 5.43 17.49
C VAL A 8 2.19 4.95 17.15
N VAL A 9 1.46 4.41 18.13
CA VAL A 9 0.05 4.01 17.93
C VAL A 9 -0.80 5.21 17.54
N ALA A 10 -0.66 6.34 18.22
CA ALA A 10 -1.38 7.57 17.86
C ALA A 10 -1.07 8.00 16.42
N TYR A 11 0.20 7.95 16.00
CA TYR A 11 0.59 8.29 14.64
C TYR A 11 -0.01 7.34 13.58
N VAL A 12 -0.02 6.02 13.83
CA VAL A 12 -0.67 5.02 12.96
C VAL A 12 -2.15 5.31 12.81
N LEU A 13 -2.84 5.64 13.91
CA LEU A 13 -4.26 5.99 13.90
C LEU A 13 -4.53 7.30 13.15
N ILE A 14 -3.70 8.33 13.38
CA ILE A 14 -3.81 9.63 12.69
C ILE A 14 -3.63 9.45 11.19
N THR A 15 -2.58 8.75 10.75
CA THR A 15 -2.33 8.50 9.32
C THR A 15 -3.45 7.66 8.68
N ALA A 16 -3.99 6.67 9.40
CA ALA A 16 -5.16 5.91 8.94
C ALA A 16 -6.40 6.80 8.81
N ALA A 17 -6.66 7.70 9.75
CA ALA A 17 -7.77 8.64 9.71
C ALA A 17 -7.62 9.67 8.57
N LEU A 18 -6.41 10.20 8.38
CA LEU A 18 -6.08 11.13 7.29
C LEU A 18 -6.20 10.51 5.90
N SER A 19 -6.20 9.18 5.80
CA SER A 19 -6.44 8.48 4.54
C SER A 19 -7.83 8.78 3.98
N ILE A 20 -8.84 9.02 4.84
CA ILE A 20 -10.22 9.32 4.42
C ILE A 20 -10.29 10.65 3.63
N PRO A 21 -9.98 11.83 4.22
CA PRO A 21 -10.03 13.08 3.46
C PRO A 21 -9.07 13.08 2.27
N PHE A 22 -7.93 12.37 2.36
CA PHE A 22 -7.05 12.13 1.23
C PHE A 22 -7.78 11.42 0.07
N MET A 23 -8.48 10.31 0.34
CA MET A 23 -9.23 9.57 -0.67
C MET A 23 -10.26 10.43 -1.39
N PHE A 24 -11.03 11.24 -0.64
CA PHE A 24 -12.01 12.16 -1.23
C PHE A 24 -11.34 13.19 -2.14
N ARG A 25 -10.23 13.78 -1.69
CA ARG A 25 -9.46 14.74 -2.49
C ARG A 25 -8.87 14.10 -3.74
N ALA A 26 -8.19 12.97 -3.59
CA ALA A 26 -7.57 12.22 -4.69
C ALA A 26 -8.58 11.85 -5.78
N ARG A 27 -9.77 11.38 -5.36
CA ARG A 27 -10.87 11.06 -6.28
C ARG A 27 -11.40 12.30 -7.00
N SER A 28 -11.53 13.42 -6.28
CA SER A 28 -11.99 14.68 -6.86
C SER A 28 -11.00 15.20 -7.91
N GLU A 29 -9.71 15.22 -7.60
CA GLU A 29 -8.68 15.68 -8.54
C GLU A 29 -8.62 14.80 -9.80
N PHE A 30 -8.67 13.47 -9.66
CA PHE A 30 -8.78 12.58 -10.81
C PHE A 30 -10.04 12.80 -11.64
N ARG A 31 -11.15 13.25 -11.05
CA ARG A 31 -12.37 13.58 -11.79
C ARG A 31 -12.28 14.91 -12.52
N GLN A 32 -11.63 15.90 -11.94
CA GLN A 32 -11.57 17.27 -12.47
C GLN A 32 -10.41 17.47 -13.46
N GLN A 33 -9.25 16.87 -13.18
CA GLN A 33 -7.99 17.18 -13.85
C GLN A 33 -7.35 15.95 -14.52
N GLY A 34 -7.88 14.76 -14.25
CA GLY A 34 -7.33 13.50 -14.77
C GLY A 34 -6.03 13.04 -14.10
N LYS A 35 -5.48 13.84 -13.18
CA LYS A 35 -4.23 13.58 -12.43
C LYS A 35 -4.30 14.22 -11.04
N TRP A 36 -3.37 13.87 -10.17
CA TRP A 36 -3.20 14.54 -8.87
C TRP A 36 -2.42 15.84 -9.00
N SER A 37 -2.68 16.76 -8.05
CA SER A 37 -1.81 17.90 -7.81
C SER A 37 -0.52 17.46 -7.11
N PRO A 38 0.60 18.19 -7.27
CA PRO A 38 1.85 17.90 -6.55
C PRO A 38 1.67 17.83 -5.03
N LEU A 39 0.76 18.64 -4.48
CA LEU A 39 0.44 18.64 -3.06
C LEU A 39 -0.24 17.32 -2.63
N THR A 40 -1.23 16.85 -3.39
CA THR A 40 -1.91 15.56 -3.13
C THR A 40 -0.92 14.39 -3.25
N ALA A 41 -0.04 14.43 -4.25
CA ALA A 41 1.02 13.43 -4.43
C ALA A 41 2.03 13.43 -3.27
N ALA A 42 2.46 14.61 -2.80
CA ALA A 42 3.34 14.72 -1.63
C ALA A 42 2.64 14.21 -0.36
N PHE A 43 1.37 14.57 -0.17
CA PHE A 43 0.57 14.14 0.98
C PHE A 43 0.33 12.63 0.99
N SER A 44 0.08 12.01 -0.17
CA SER A 44 -0.03 10.55 -0.28
C SER A 44 1.28 9.86 0.09
N GLY A 45 2.41 10.41 -0.36
CA GLY A 45 3.75 9.94 0.01
C GLY A 45 3.98 9.98 1.53
N LEU A 46 3.61 11.09 2.18
CA LEU A 46 3.71 11.25 3.64
C LEU A 46 2.84 10.25 4.39
N ILE A 47 1.56 10.11 4.02
CA ILE A 47 0.65 9.16 4.67
C ILE A 47 1.18 7.73 4.49
N MET A 48 1.53 7.34 3.27
CA MET A 48 1.88 5.96 2.95
C MET A 48 3.24 5.53 3.51
N HIS A 49 4.30 6.31 3.29
CA HIS A 49 5.63 5.98 3.81
C HIS A 49 5.72 6.25 5.31
N GLY A 50 5.04 7.28 5.81
CA GLY A 50 4.93 7.53 7.24
C GLY A 50 4.24 6.36 7.96
N HIS A 51 3.08 5.92 7.46
CA HIS A 51 2.36 4.78 8.02
C HIS A 51 3.22 3.50 7.95
N PHE A 52 3.90 3.25 6.83
CA PHE A 52 4.85 2.14 6.71
C PHE A 52 5.92 2.16 7.81
N LEU A 53 6.67 3.27 7.95
CA LEU A 53 7.72 3.38 8.96
C LEU A 53 7.17 3.23 10.38
N ALA A 54 6.00 3.81 10.64
CA ALA A 54 5.33 3.69 11.93
C ALA A 54 4.90 2.25 12.24
N THR A 55 4.43 1.49 11.25
CA THR A 55 4.08 0.07 11.46
C THR A 55 5.31 -0.80 11.68
N ILE A 56 6.45 -0.51 11.03
CA ILE A 56 7.71 -1.21 11.33
C ILE A 56 8.18 -0.89 12.76
N ALA A 57 8.10 0.38 13.18
CA ALA A 57 8.38 0.77 14.55
C ALA A 57 7.44 0.07 15.54
N LEU A 58 6.14 -0.02 15.20
CA LEU A 58 5.13 -0.70 16.00
C LEU A 58 5.46 -2.18 16.16
N ALA A 59 5.84 -2.88 15.08
CA ALA A 59 6.24 -4.28 15.13
C ALA A 59 7.42 -4.49 16.09
N TRP A 60 8.41 -3.60 16.08
CA TRP A 60 9.57 -3.70 16.98
C TRP A 60 9.24 -3.39 18.44
N LEU A 61 8.44 -2.36 18.69
CA LEU A 61 8.10 -1.87 20.04
C LEU A 61 7.08 -2.76 20.76
N ASP A 62 6.20 -3.41 20.00
CA ASP A 62 5.15 -4.32 20.47
C ASP A 62 5.50 -5.79 20.19
N ARG A 63 6.78 -6.10 19.95
CA ARG A 63 7.23 -7.46 19.66
C ARG A 63 6.87 -8.44 20.79
N GLY A 64 6.43 -9.64 20.43
CA GLY A 64 6.07 -10.67 21.39
C GLY A 64 4.67 -10.52 22.00
N SER A 65 3.93 -9.45 21.70
CA SER A 65 2.63 -9.17 22.32
C SER A 65 1.53 -10.15 21.93
N LEU A 66 1.61 -10.72 20.72
CA LEU A 66 0.65 -11.72 20.21
C LEU A 66 1.18 -13.14 20.39
N PHE A 67 2.46 -13.36 20.08
CA PHE A 67 3.17 -14.60 20.33
C PHE A 67 4.68 -14.35 20.41
N ALA A 68 5.41 -15.21 21.13
CA ALA A 68 6.86 -15.11 21.21
C ALA A 68 7.51 -15.34 19.83
N SER A 69 8.25 -14.35 19.35
CA SER A 69 9.02 -14.46 18.11
C SER A 69 10.03 -15.60 18.19
N ASN A 70 10.13 -16.37 17.12
CA ASN A 70 11.02 -17.53 16.99
C ASN A 70 11.56 -17.63 15.55
N MET A 71 12.46 -18.58 15.29
CA MET A 71 13.09 -18.72 13.97
C MET A 71 12.09 -18.97 12.85
N ILE A 72 10.98 -19.68 13.12
CA ILE A 72 9.95 -19.95 12.12
C ILE A 72 9.20 -18.65 11.79
N SER A 73 8.78 -17.89 12.81
CA SER A 73 8.08 -16.63 12.59
C SER A 73 8.98 -15.59 11.90
N LEU A 74 10.26 -15.53 12.24
CA LEU A 74 11.26 -14.70 11.56
C LEU A 74 11.46 -15.12 10.11
N ALA A 75 11.56 -16.42 9.82
CA ALA A 75 11.74 -16.91 8.46
C ALA A 75 10.51 -16.62 7.58
N ILE A 76 9.30 -16.93 8.07
CA ILE A 76 8.05 -16.66 7.35
C ILE A 76 7.85 -15.15 7.18
N GLY A 77 7.97 -14.39 8.27
CA GLY A 77 7.75 -12.96 8.26
C GLY A 77 8.80 -12.21 7.42
N GLY A 78 10.06 -12.57 7.57
CA GLY A 78 11.16 -12.05 6.75
C GLY A 78 11.00 -12.41 5.27
N GLY A 79 10.58 -13.64 4.96
CA GLY A 79 10.28 -14.07 3.60
C GLY A 79 9.16 -13.26 2.95
N LEU A 80 8.05 -13.04 3.67
CA LEU A 80 6.96 -12.16 3.21
C LEU A 80 7.42 -10.72 3.02
N PHE A 81 8.28 -10.21 3.91
CA PHE A 81 8.79 -8.86 3.83
C PHE A 81 9.68 -8.65 2.60
N LEU A 82 10.67 -9.53 2.41
CA LEU A 82 11.59 -9.46 1.28
C LEU A 82 10.87 -9.75 -0.04
N GLY A 83 9.95 -10.73 -0.04
CA GLY A 83 9.10 -11.01 -1.19
C GLY A 83 8.23 -9.81 -1.57
N GLY A 84 7.61 -9.14 -0.59
CA GLY A 84 6.82 -7.93 -0.82
C GLY A 84 7.65 -6.77 -1.39
N ALA A 85 8.85 -6.55 -0.84
CA ALA A 85 9.79 -5.56 -1.36
C ALA A 85 10.21 -5.86 -2.81
N TYR A 86 10.44 -7.13 -3.14
CA TYR A 86 10.77 -7.56 -4.50
C TYR A 86 9.60 -7.34 -5.48
N VAL A 87 8.35 -7.60 -5.06
CA VAL A 87 7.16 -7.31 -5.88
C VAL A 87 7.01 -5.81 -6.14
N ILE A 88 7.24 -4.95 -5.14
CA ILE A 88 7.26 -3.49 -5.33
C ILE A 88 8.35 -3.09 -6.32
N PHE A 89 9.54 -3.66 -6.20
CA PHE A 89 10.65 -3.41 -7.13
C PHE A 89 10.25 -3.74 -8.57
N LEU A 90 9.68 -4.92 -8.82
CA LEU A 90 9.20 -5.32 -10.15
C LEU A 90 8.11 -4.37 -10.67
N GLY A 91 7.21 -3.92 -9.80
CA GLY A 91 6.15 -2.97 -10.16
C GLY A 91 6.71 -1.61 -10.55
N ARG A 92 7.65 -1.07 -9.76
CA ARG A 92 8.33 0.20 -10.05
C ARG A 92 9.19 0.11 -11.32
N TYR A 93 9.85 -1.02 -11.54
CA TYR A 93 10.62 -1.28 -12.76
C TYR A 93 9.74 -1.25 -14.00
N ALA A 94 8.59 -1.93 -13.97
CA ALA A 94 7.63 -1.92 -15.09
C ALA A 94 6.98 -0.55 -15.31
N TYR A 95 6.73 0.24 -14.25
CA TYR A 95 6.18 1.60 -14.39
C TYR A 95 7.14 2.57 -15.10
N GLY A 96 8.45 2.39 -14.93
CA GLY A 96 9.50 3.17 -15.59
C GLY A 96 9.59 4.66 -15.22
N SER A 97 8.62 5.20 -14.47
CA SER A 97 8.55 6.63 -14.11
C SER A 97 7.94 6.83 -12.72
N GLN A 98 8.64 7.59 -11.86
CA GLN A 98 8.09 7.98 -10.56
C GLN A 98 6.83 8.85 -10.69
N LYS A 99 6.70 9.63 -11.77
CA LYS A 99 5.51 10.46 -11.99
C LYS A 99 4.24 9.61 -12.13
N ARG A 100 4.33 8.45 -12.79
CA ARG A 100 3.22 7.50 -12.88
C ARG A 100 2.89 6.87 -11.53
N VAL A 101 3.92 6.53 -10.74
CA VAL A 101 3.74 5.94 -9.39
C VAL A 101 3.00 6.88 -8.44
N TYR A 102 3.22 8.20 -8.58
CA TYR A 102 2.59 9.21 -7.73
C TYR A 102 1.35 9.86 -8.35
N GLY A 103 0.75 9.29 -9.41
CA GLY A 103 -0.48 9.80 -10.03
C GLY A 103 -0.33 11.18 -10.69
N LEU A 104 0.90 11.54 -11.10
CA LEU A 104 1.22 12.81 -11.76
C LEU A 104 1.27 12.69 -13.30
N LEU A 105 1.20 11.47 -13.83
CA LEU A 105 1.27 11.15 -15.25
C LEU A 105 0.47 9.88 -15.53
N GLU A 106 -0.59 9.99 -16.34
CA GLU A 106 -1.39 8.87 -16.83
C GLU A 106 -1.38 8.84 -18.37
N ASP A 107 -0.24 8.46 -18.95
CA ASP A 107 -0.01 8.39 -20.40
C ASP A 107 -0.10 6.97 -20.98
N GLU A 108 0.03 5.94 -20.14
CA GLU A 108 0.05 4.53 -20.56
C GLU A 108 -0.61 3.63 -19.51
N LEU A 109 -1.38 2.64 -19.99
CA LEU A 109 -1.85 1.54 -19.15
C LEU A 109 -0.81 0.42 -19.13
N ILE A 110 -0.10 0.29 -18.01
CA ILE A 110 0.97 -0.70 -17.85
C ILE A 110 0.37 -2.12 -17.70
N GLN A 111 0.66 -2.99 -18.68
CA GLN A 111 0.13 -4.38 -18.74
C GLN A 111 1.23 -5.44 -18.90
N HIS A 112 2.50 -5.07 -18.72
CA HIS A 112 3.65 -5.94 -18.91
C HIS A 112 4.43 -6.19 -17.60
N GLY A 113 5.37 -7.13 -17.63
CA GLY A 113 6.10 -7.53 -16.43
C GLY A 113 5.18 -8.11 -15.35
N ILE A 114 5.35 -7.66 -14.10
CA ILE A 114 4.55 -8.11 -12.95
C ILE A 114 3.06 -7.78 -13.08
N TYR A 115 2.70 -6.77 -13.88
CA TYR A 115 1.31 -6.40 -14.16
C TYR A 115 0.53 -7.48 -14.94
N LYS A 116 1.22 -8.48 -15.52
CA LYS A 116 0.54 -9.67 -16.06
C LYS A 116 -0.04 -10.59 -14.99
N ARG A 117 0.37 -10.43 -13.72
CA ARG A 117 -0.03 -11.28 -12.59
C ARG A 117 -1.03 -10.60 -11.67
N THR A 118 -0.83 -9.32 -11.40
CA THR A 118 -1.76 -8.52 -10.58
C THR A 118 -1.80 -7.10 -11.10
N ARG A 119 -2.98 -6.49 -11.06
CA ARG A 119 -3.14 -5.07 -11.44
C ARG A 119 -2.56 -4.10 -10.39
N ASN A 120 -2.27 -4.58 -9.18
CA ASN A 120 -1.90 -3.75 -8.03
C ASN A 120 -0.63 -4.26 -7.30
N PRO A 121 0.50 -4.51 -8.00
CA PRO A 121 1.66 -5.20 -7.42
C PRO A 121 2.28 -4.43 -6.26
N GLN A 122 2.33 -3.10 -6.30
CA GLN A 122 2.88 -2.30 -5.20
C GLN A 122 2.05 -2.50 -3.93
N TYR A 123 0.73 -2.42 -4.02
CA TYR A 123 -0.16 -2.60 -2.88
C TYR A 123 -0.04 -4.00 -2.29
N VAL A 124 0.02 -5.02 -3.13
CA VAL A 124 0.28 -6.41 -2.73
C VAL A 124 1.62 -6.54 -2.01
N GLY A 125 2.67 -5.92 -2.54
CA GLY A 125 4.00 -5.94 -1.93
C GLY A 125 4.04 -5.23 -0.58
N TYR A 126 3.38 -4.07 -0.45
CA TYR A 126 3.24 -3.40 0.85
C TYR A 126 2.46 -4.27 1.83
N SER A 127 1.33 -4.86 1.44
CA SER A 127 0.60 -5.79 2.30
C SER A 127 1.47 -6.95 2.79
N GLY A 128 2.31 -7.52 1.91
CA GLY A 128 3.29 -8.55 2.29
C GLY A 128 4.34 -8.06 3.28
N MET A 129 4.87 -6.84 3.10
CA MET A 129 5.82 -6.23 4.04
C MET A 129 5.20 -5.96 5.41
N PHE A 130 3.99 -5.42 5.47
CA PHE A 130 3.29 -5.16 6.72
C PHE A 130 2.98 -6.45 7.49
N LEU A 131 2.40 -7.44 6.81
CA LEU A 131 2.12 -8.75 7.42
C LEU A 131 3.41 -9.46 7.84
N GLY A 132 4.45 -9.39 6.99
CA GLY A 132 5.74 -9.98 7.26
C GLY A 132 6.40 -9.41 8.52
N ALA A 133 6.38 -8.09 8.69
CA ALA A 133 6.90 -7.42 9.89
C ALA A 133 6.12 -7.83 11.15
N ALA A 134 4.78 -7.88 11.07
CA ALA A 134 3.94 -8.30 12.19
C ALA A 134 4.20 -9.76 12.61
N ILE A 135 4.31 -10.67 11.64
CA ILE A 135 4.57 -12.09 11.88
C ILE A 135 6.00 -12.29 12.42
N ALA A 136 6.99 -11.64 11.83
CA ALA A 136 8.38 -11.74 12.28
C ALA A 136 8.53 -11.32 13.75
N ALA A 137 7.87 -10.23 14.13
CA ALA A 137 7.93 -9.70 15.49
C ALA A 137 6.96 -10.39 16.47
N GLY A 138 5.97 -11.14 15.99
CA GLY A 138 4.87 -11.63 16.83
C GLY A 138 4.08 -10.50 17.50
N SER A 139 3.88 -9.39 16.78
CA SER A 139 3.22 -8.18 17.29
C SER A 139 1.76 -8.11 16.87
N GLY A 140 0.86 -8.05 17.85
CA GLY A 140 -0.58 -7.89 17.65
C GLY A 140 -0.94 -6.50 17.11
N LEU A 141 -0.29 -5.44 17.60
CA LEU A 141 -0.57 -4.08 17.13
C LEU A 141 -0.10 -3.88 15.69
N ALA A 142 1.05 -4.42 15.31
CA ALA A 142 1.50 -4.39 13.92
C ALA A 142 0.58 -5.21 13.00
N LEU A 143 0.09 -6.37 13.46
CA LEU A 143 -0.87 -7.17 12.70
C LEU A 143 -2.17 -6.41 12.47
N PHE A 144 -2.71 -5.76 13.51
CA PHE A 144 -3.91 -4.92 13.38
C PHE A 144 -3.68 -3.77 12.38
N SER A 145 -2.54 -3.08 12.47
CA SER A 145 -2.16 -2.03 11.52
C SER A 145 -2.06 -2.56 10.08
N ALA A 146 -1.49 -3.75 9.87
CA ALA A 146 -1.40 -4.40 8.57
C ALA A 146 -2.78 -4.69 7.96
N LEU A 147 -3.70 -5.26 8.76
CA LEU A 147 -5.06 -5.56 8.32
C LEU A 147 -5.86 -4.29 8.01
N ALA A 148 -5.72 -3.25 8.85
CA ALA A 148 -6.33 -1.95 8.60
C ALA A 148 -5.82 -1.31 7.30
N PHE A 149 -4.50 -1.36 7.06
CA PHE A 149 -3.90 -0.90 5.81
C PHE A 149 -4.47 -1.64 4.59
N ILE A 150 -4.56 -2.97 4.64
CA ILE A 150 -5.14 -3.79 3.55
C ILE A 150 -6.58 -3.35 3.24
N ALA A 151 -7.40 -3.14 4.27
CA ALA A 151 -8.78 -2.69 4.11
C ALA A 151 -8.86 -1.28 3.50
N ILE A 152 -8.06 -0.33 4.00
CA ILE A 152 -8.01 1.05 3.50
C ILE A 152 -7.57 1.08 2.03
N ILE A 153 -6.53 0.31 1.67
CA ILE A 153 -6.03 0.23 0.30
C ILE A 153 -7.03 -0.45 -0.63
N HIS A 154 -7.75 -1.47 -0.16
CA HIS A 154 -8.83 -2.06 -0.96
C HIS A 154 -9.91 -1.03 -1.32
N VAL A 155 -10.31 -0.20 -0.36
CA VAL A 155 -11.26 0.90 -0.59
C VAL A 155 -10.66 1.92 -1.56
N PHE A 156 -9.40 2.33 -1.37
CA PHE A 156 -8.71 3.25 -2.27
C PHE A 156 -8.71 2.73 -3.73
N ILE A 157 -8.29 1.48 -3.95
CA ILE A 157 -8.22 0.86 -5.27
C ILE A 157 -9.61 0.87 -5.94
N THR A 158 -10.63 0.40 -5.24
CA THR A 158 -11.97 0.20 -5.82
C THR A 158 -12.77 1.48 -5.98
N TRP A 159 -12.53 2.49 -5.14
CA TRP A 159 -13.32 3.72 -5.11
C TRP A 159 -12.65 4.90 -5.80
N VAL A 160 -11.31 4.95 -5.79
CA VAL A 160 -10.49 6.03 -6.35
C VAL A 160 -9.80 5.60 -7.63
N GLU A 161 -8.91 4.61 -7.55
CA GLU A 161 -7.95 4.30 -8.61
C GLU A 161 -8.59 3.59 -9.82
N GLU A 162 -9.23 2.44 -9.64
CA GLU A 162 -9.82 1.70 -10.75
C GLU A 162 -10.91 2.50 -11.48
N PRO A 163 -11.80 3.26 -10.81
CA PRO A 163 -12.74 4.14 -11.51
C PRO A 163 -12.06 5.26 -12.29
N HIS A 164 -10.87 5.70 -11.88
CA HIS A 164 -10.06 6.64 -12.66
C HIS A 164 -9.45 5.95 -13.89
N ILE A 165 -8.74 4.85 -13.69
CA ILE A 165 -8.11 4.09 -14.77
C ILE A 165 -9.13 3.65 -15.82
N ARG A 166 -10.32 3.17 -15.41
CA ARG A 166 -11.41 2.82 -16.33
C ARG A 166 -11.89 4.02 -17.14
N ARG A 167 -12.02 5.21 -16.53
CA ARG A 167 -12.40 6.43 -17.26
C ARG A 167 -11.33 6.85 -18.27
N THR A 168 -10.06 6.69 -17.92
CA THR A 168 -8.92 7.10 -18.76
C THR A 168 -8.70 6.15 -19.94
N PHE A 169 -8.78 4.83 -19.72
CA PHE A 169 -8.40 3.82 -20.73
C PHE A 169 -9.56 2.98 -21.28
N GLY A 170 -10.78 3.16 -20.75
CA GLY A 170 -12.02 2.54 -21.26
C GLY A 170 -11.91 1.03 -21.45
N ASP A 171 -12.31 0.58 -22.63
CA ASP A 171 -12.35 -0.83 -23.02
C ASP A 171 -11.00 -1.54 -22.87
N THR A 172 -9.88 -0.82 -23.04
CA THR A 172 -8.54 -1.38 -22.87
C THR A 172 -8.33 -1.86 -21.43
N PHE A 173 -8.78 -1.06 -20.46
CA PHE A 173 -8.73 -1.46 -19.05
C PHE A 173 -9.70 -2.61 -18.76
N ASP A 174 -10.91 -2.58 -19.31
CA ASP A 174 -11.89 -3.63 -19.03
C ASP A 174 -11.47 -4.99 -19.61
N GLN A 175 -10.84 -5.02 -20.78
CA GLN A 175 -10.26 -6.24 -21.34
C GLN A 175 -9.11 -6.78 -20.48
N TYR A 176 -8.26 -5.88 -19.97
CA TYR A 176 -7.17 -6.23 -19.06
C TYR A 176 -7.68 -6.74 -17.71
N ALA A 177 -8.68 -6.06 -17.12
CA ALA A 177 -9.26 -6.42 -15.83
C ALA A 177 -10.04 -7.75 -15.84
N ARG A 178 -10.51 -8.19 -17.00
CA ARG A 178 -11.07 -9.56 -17.18
C ARG A 178 -10.00 -10.65 -17.15
N LYS A 179 -8.77 -10.34 -17.56
CA LYS A 179 -7.67 -11.30 -17.68
C LYS A 179 -6.78 -11.34 -16.44
N VAL A 180 -6.65 -10.21 -15.75
CA VAL A 180 -5.72 -10.05 -14.61
C VAL A 180 -6.50 -9.66 -13.36
N GLY A 181 -6.30 -10.43 -12.29
CA GLY A 181 -6.90 -10.18 -10.99
C GLY A 181 -6.50 -8.82 -10.41
N ARG A 182 -7.39 -8.25 -9.58
CA ARG A 182 -7.08 -7.04 -8.81
C ARG A 182 -5.89 -7.30 -7.90
N TYR A 183 -5.94 -8.44 -7.23
CA TYR A 183 -4.86 -9.10 -6.51
C TYR A 183 -4.49 -10.38 -7.30
N TRP A 184 -3.50 -11.15 -6.85
CA TRP A 184 -2.94 -12.34 -7.54
C TRP A 184 -3.92 -13.20 -8.33
#